data_AF-A0A5A7RN20-F1
#
_entry.id   AF-A0A5A7RN20-F1
#
_cell.length_a   1.000
_cell.length_b   1.000
_cell.length_c   1.000
_cell.angle_alpha   90.00
_cell.angle_beta   90.00
_cell.angle_gamma   90.00
#
_symmetry.space_group_name_H-M   'P 1'
#
loop_
_entity.id
_entity.type
_entity.pdbx_description
1 polymer ?
#
loop_
_entity_poly.entity_id
_entity_poly.type
_entity_poly.pdbx_seq_one_letter_code
_entity_poly.pdbx_strand_id
1 'polypeptide(L)' 'MKKEYLSLLCCPYCHGEFEVDVHKEKEDEIIEGKLTCKKCKKEYEIKEGIPILL' A
#
# COMPACT_ATOMS: atom_id res chain seq x y z
N MET A 1 1.98 7.41 -4.98
CA MET A 1 2.66 6.72 -3.87
C MET A 1 3.99 6.17 -4.35
N LYS A 2 5.11 6.68 -3.81
CA LYS A 2 6.43 6.11 -4.10
C LYS A 2 6.65 4.75 -3.42
N LYS A 3 7.27 3.83 -4.16
CA LYS A 3 7.60 2.47 -3.67
C LYS A 3 8.55 2.49 -2.46
N GLU A 4 9.44 3.48 -2.38
CA GLU A 4 10.38 3.63 -1.25
C GLU A 4 9.68 3.76 0.12
N TYR A 5 8.46 4.31 0.15
CA TYR A 5 7.71 4.49 1.39
C TYR A 5 7.05 3.19 1.89
N LEU A 6 6.90 2.17 1.03
CA LEU A 6 6.35 0.86 1.46
C LEU A 6 7.20 0.23 2.55
N SER A 7 8.51 0.39 2.48
CA SER A 7 9.45 -0.12 3.48
C SER A 7 9.35 0.59 4.84
N LEU A 8 8.76 1.79 4.87
CA LEU A 8 8.54 2.58 6.09
C LEU A 8 7.11 2.42 6.64
N LEU A 9 6.18 1.86 5.86
CA LEU A 9 4.79 1.69 6.22
C LEU A 9 4.55 0.32 6.87
N CYS A 10 3.66 0.30 7.86
CA CYS A 10 3.20 -0.92 8.50
C CYS A 10 1.69 -0.90 8.70
N CYS A 11 1.09 -2.07 8.88
CA CYS A 11 -0.35 -2.19 9.08
C CYS A 11 -0.79 -1.48 10.38
N PRO A 12 -1.75 -0.54 10.33
CA PRO A 12 -2.18 0.20 11.52
C PRO A 12 -2.86 -0.69 12.58
N TYR A 13 -3.29 -1.89 12.20
CA TYR A 13 -3.96 -2.83 13.10
C TYR A 13 -2.99 -3.79 13.81
N CYS A 14 -1.94 -4.25 13.13
CA CYS A 14 -1.09 -5.34 13.65
C CYS A 14 0.43 -5.11 13.49
N HIS A 15 0.80 -3.94 12.96
CA HIS A 15 2.16 -3.50 12.63
C HIS A 15 2.93 -4.50 11.73
N GLY A 16 2.21 -5.30 10.95
CA GLY A 16 2.80 -6.21 9.98
C GLY A 16 3.18 -5.52 8.69
N GLU A 17 4.00 -6.20 7.89
CA GLU A 17 4.42 -5.74 6.57
C GLU A 17 3.28 -5.78 5.55
N PHE A 18 3.38 -4.91 4.55
CA PHE A 18 2.48 -4.86 3.41
C PHE A 18 3.06 -5.55 2.18
N GLU A 19 2.18 -6.18 1.43
CA GLU A 19 2.38 -6.53 0.03
C GLU A 19 1.60 -5.52 -0.81
N VAL A 20 2.18 -5.05 -1.92
CA VAL A 20 1.52 -4.10 -2.82
C VAL A 20 1.17 -4.79 -4.13
N ASP A 21 -0.07 -4.65 -4.54
CA ASP A 21 -0.56 -4.97 -5.88
C ASP A 21 -0.73 -3.66 -6.64
N VAL A 22 -0.03 -3.52 -7.78
CA VAL A 22 0.02 -2.27 -8.55
C VAL A 22 -0.91 -2.41 -9.74
N HIS A 23 -1.98 -1.62 -9.76
CA HIS A 23 -2.91 -1.59 -10.89
C HIS A 23 -2.52 -0.53 -11.91
N LYS A 24 -2.01 0.63 -11.45
CA LYS A 24 -1.61 1.75 -12.29
C LYS A 24 -0.43 2.48 -11.68
N GLU A 25 0.62 2.67 -12.47
CA GLU A 25 1.85 3.36 -12.09
C GLU A 25 2.18 4.44 -13.12
N LYS A 26 2.67 5.58 -12.65
CA LYS A 26 3.14 6.69 -13.48
C LYS A 26 4.36 7.33 -12.84
N GLU A 27 5.45 7.48 -13.61
CA GLU A 27 6.65 8.22 -13.16
C GLU A 27 7.18 7.77 -11.79
N ASP A 28 7.26 6.44 -11.57
CA ASP A 28 7.69 5.81 -10.30
C ASP A 28 6.71 5.95 -9.12
N GLU A 29 5.52 6.51 -9.37
CA GLU A 29 4.44 6.57 -8.41
C GLU A 29 3.30 5.61 -8.73
N ILE A 30 2.93 4.80 -7.76
CA ILE A 30 1.71 4.00 -7.80
C ILE A 30 0.54 4.98 -7.68
N ILE A 31 -0.31 5.04 -8.70
CA ILE A 31 -1.51 5.88 -8.78
C ILE A 31 -2.73 5.10 -8.31
N GLU A 32 -2.84 3.83 -8.72
CA GLU A 32 -3.89 2.91 -8.29
C GLU A 32 -3.28 1.55 -7.93
N GLY A 33 -3.79 0.94 -6.87
CA GLY A 33 -3.29 -0.34 -6.38
C GLY A 33 -3.94 -0.75 -5.08
N LYS A 34 -3.41 -1.80 -4.47
CA LYS A 34 -3.92 -2.39 -3.22
C LYS A 34 -2.77 -2.77 -2.31
N LEU A 35 -2.88 -2.47 -1.03
CA LEU A 35 -1.97 -2.91 0.01
C LEU A 35 -2.63 -4.03 0.80
N THR A 36 -2.00 -5.19 0.85
CA THR A 36 -2.46 -6.34 1.61
C THR A 36 -1.49 -6.62 2.73
N CYS A 37 -1.96 -6.59 3.98
CA CYS A 37 -1.10 -6.92 5.11
C CYS A 37 -0.78 -8.42 5.08
N LYS A 38 0.50 -8.78 5.07
CA LYS A 38 0.94 -10.18 5.06
C LYS A 38 0.54 -10.93 6.34
N LYS A 39 0.36 -10.22 7.45
CA LYS A 39 0.08 -10.76 8.79
C LYS A 39 -1.41 -10.92 9.09
N CYS A 40 -2.19 -9.82 9.05
CA CYS A 40 -3.62 -9.86 9.38
C CYS A 40 -4.54 -9.99 8.16
N LYS A 41 -3.98 -10.03 6.94
CA LYS A 41 -4.71 -10.12 5.65
C LYS A 41 -5.71 -8.99 5.40
N LYS A 42 -5.64 -7.89 6.16
CA LYS A 42 -6.39 -6.66 5.83
C LYS A 42 -5.90 -6.07 4.53
N GLU A 43 -6.83 -5.48 3.81
CA GLU A 43 -6.63 -4.92 2.50
C GLU A 43 -6.97 -3.43 2.52
N TYR A 44 -6.17 -2.64 1.82
CA TYR A 44 -6.28 -1.18 1.76
C TYR A 44 -6.11 -0.73 0.32
N GLU A 45 -6.94 0.19 -0.14
CA GLU A 45 -6.87 0.69 -1.52
C GLU A 45 -5.88 1.86 -1.64
N ILE A 46 -5.21 1.96 -2.79
CA ILE A 46 -4.46 3.13 -3.21
C ILE A 46 -5.29 3.82 -4.29
N LYS A 47 -5.71 5.07 -4.06
CA LYS A 47 -6.44 5.89 -5.02
C LYS A 47 -5.74 7.23 -5.18
N GLU A 48 -5.55 7.67 -6.42
CA GLU A 48 -4.86 8.92 -6.76
C GLU A 48 -3.47 9.04 -6.11
N GLY A 49 -2.80 7.90 -5.94
CA GLY A 49 -1.50 7.81 -5.28
C GLY A 49 -1.52 7.95 -3.76
N ILE A 50 -2.71 7.95 -3.13
CA ILE A 50 -2.91 8.02 -1.69
C ILE A 50 -3.42 6.66 -1.17
N PRO A 51 -2.67 5.96 -0.29
CA PRO A 51 -3.14 4.76 0.38
C PRO A 51 -4.18 5.09 1.46
N ILE A 52 -5.34 4.43 1.41
CA ILE A 52 -6.46 4.62 2.35
C ILE A 52 -6.36 3.56 3.45
N LEU A 53 -5.71 3.89 4.58
CA LEU A 53 -5.41 2.98 5.70
C LEU A 53 -6.46 3.05 6.85
N LEU A 54 -7.75 2.93 6.51
CA LEU A 54 -8.86 2.99 7.47
C LEU A 54 -9.16 1.65 8.18
#